data_AF-A0A151EG66-F1
#
_entry.id   AF-A0A151EG66-F1
#
_cell.length_a   1.000
_cell.length_b   1.000
_cell.length_c   1.000
_cell.angle_alpha   90.00
_cell.angle_beta   90.00
_cell.angle_gamma   90.00
#
_symmetry.space_group_name_H-M   'P 1'
#
loop_
_entity.id
_entity.type
_entity.pdbx_description
1 polymer ?
#
loop_
_entity_poly.entity_id
_entity_poly.type
_entity_poly.pdbx_seq_one_letter_code
_entity_poly.pdbx_strand_id
1 'polypeptide(L)'
;MDGATWNVLMPLIKIGKIPNFANIVNKGVFGNFKSTFPPSTGPAWLSMATGKNPGKTGVFDFLTKKGNEFEIKVLSSFDFRKNNTYWDILNIEGYKTYLLNHPLLYPFYKIDGIMVGGMGTPVNTGFVYPAKLEKKLNDISNGYVTSVDWNLPKYHDKEKFVKDLHIFIEKQFSVIKYLLKDDWNLLMHVSSASDFLQHMMWEDWIDEKSEYHQIFISVFEKLDKKIGEVFEYLKDTNIFIVSDHGFGLLKENFNLSKWLLDKGFLKINPKHKSINSLDSLINLIYNKIENTAFKKLLINEKFNLSFLTKKLNIGYPFPPEVNIFESKVIPGYSSAAYGALHIMDSVKDQKNFKKEIILELKKLEKTYGFKIDVYKREEIYSGEKTNQAPDILFKINDHQCNVQSSSLKGEIFSNNLPFKNKSGSHRSEGIFCAYGPDIKEGKEINVQIYDLAPTILHIFDVPIQNDVDGRVLTEIFKENSEFAKRKPRYTKLTHFHKRTEDEKIKEVIKDLKLKKKF
;
A
#
# COMPACT_ATOMS: atom_id res chain seq x y z
N MET A 1 1.22 -5.03 9.61
CA MET A 1 1.21 -6.29 8.86
C MET A 1 0.37 -6.09 7.63
N ASP A 2 0.97 -6.18 6.47
CA ASP A 2 0.32 -5.94 5.18
C ASP A 2 -0.80 -6.97 4.95
N GLY A 3 -2.02 -6.51 4.63
CA GLY A 3 -3.15 -7.39 4.31
C GLY A 3 -3.60 -8.35 5.42
N ALA A 4 -3.20 -8.19 6.68
CA ALA A 4 -3.66 -9.08 7.75
C ALA A 4 -5.17 -8.94 8.02
N THR A 5 -5.83 -10.05 8.37
CA THR A 5 -7.28 -10.11 8.57
C THR A 5 -7.68 -11.03 9.72
N TRP A 6 -8.75 -10.68 10.43
CA TRP A 6 -9.33 -11.50 11.50
C TRP A 6 -9.84 -12.85 11.00
N ASN A 7 -10.20 -12.96 9.72
CA ASN A 7 -10.62 -14.22 9.07
C ASN A 7 -9.52 -15.28 9.03
N VAL A 8 -8.26 -14.88 9.23
CA VAL A 8 -7.12 -15.81 9.39
C VAL A 8 -6.67 -15.85 10.85
N LEU A 9 -6.47 -14.69 11.47
CA LEU A 9 -5.90 -14.64 12.82
C LEU A 9 -6.80 -15.25 13.90
N MET A 10 -8.11 -14.99 13.89
CA MET A 10 -9.00 -15.53 14.94
C MET A 10 -9.09 -17.07 14.90
N PRO A 11 -9.28 -17.72 13.72
CA PRO A 11 -9.19 -19.17 13.63
C PRO A 11 -7.86 -19.74 14.16
N LEU A 12 -6.72 -19.14 13.77
CA LEU A 12 -5.40 -19.59 14.22
C LEU A 12 -5.16 -19.40 15.73
N ILE A 13 -5.68 -18.32 16.31
CA ILE A 13 -5.70 -18.12 17.77
C ILE A 13 -6.49 -19.24 18.45
N LYS A 14 -7.70 -19.53 17.93
CA LYS A 14 -8.60 -20.53 18.51
C LYS A 14 -8.00 -21.94 18.55
N ILE A 15 -7.22 -22.31 17.53
CA ILE A 15 -6.53 -23.61 17.47
C ILE A 15 -5.12 -23.59 18.09
N GLY A 16 -4.73 -22.50 18.74
CA GLY A 16 -3.47 -22.40 19.49
C GLY A 16 -2.20 -22.29 18.65
N LYS A 17 -2.32 -21.88 17.38
CA LYS A 17 -1.20 -21.82 16.42
C LYS A 17 -0.38 -20.53 16.50
N ILE A 18 -0.99 -19.44 16.96
CA ILE A 18 -0.35 -18.12 17.08
C ILE A 18 -0.49 -17.56 18.50
N PRO A 19 0.20 -18.15 19.50
CA PRO A 19 0.00 -17.82 20.91
C PRO A 19 0.43 -16.39 21.28
N ASN A 20 1.39 -15.77 20.58
CA ASN A 20 1.79 -14.39 20.88
C ASN A 20 0.68 -13.41 20.49
N PHE A 21 0.05 -13.62 19.33
CA PHE A 21 -1.16 -12.90 18.92
C PHE A 21 -2.33 -13.11 19.87
N ALA A 22 -2.55 -14.34 20.32
CA ALA A 22 -3.57 -14.62 21.33
C ALA A 22 -3.33 -13.79 22.60
N ASN A 23 -2.08 -13.68 23.07
CA ASN A 23 -1.74 -12.85 24.21
C ASN A 23 -1.99 -11.36 23.95
N ILE A 24 -1.68 -10.84 22.76
CA ILE A 24 -1.97 -9.46 22.37
C ILE A 24 -3.47 -9.17 22.40
N VAL A 25 -4.28 -10.05 21.82
CA VAL A 25 -5.75 -9.90 21.79
C VAL A 25 -6.34 -9.94 23.19
N ASN A 26 -5.89 -10.89 24.03
CA ASN A 26 -6.43 -11.07 25.37
C ASN A 26 -6.03 -9.96 26.35
N LYS A 27 -4.81 -9.43 26.23
CA LYS A 27 -4.25 -8.45 27.16
C LYS A 27 -4.10 -7.05 26.57
N GLY A 28 -4.70 -6.80 25.42
CA GLY A 28 -4.64 -5.51 24.74
C GLY A 28 -6.00 -5.01 24.32
N VAL A 29 -5.99 -3.98 23.50
CA VAL A 29 -7.16 -3.52 22.74
C VAL A 29 -7.06 -4.10 21.34
N PHE A 30 -8.15 -4.64 20.80
CA PHE A 30 -8.17 -5.19 19.44
C PHE A 30 -9.47 -4.83 18.71
N GLY A 31 -9.53 -5.10 17.41
CA GLY A 31 -10.77 -5.07 16.63
C GLY A 31 -10.54 -4.64 15.18
N ASN A 32 -11.59 -4.20 14.50
CA ASN A 32 -11.49 -3.92 13.06
C ASN A 32 -10.81 -2.57 12.79
N PHE A 33 -9.97 -2.57 11.75
CA PHE A 33 -9.32 -1.37 11.25
C PHE A 33 -9.75 -1.12 9.81
N LYS A 34 -10.68 -0.18 9.64
CA LYS A 34 -11.26 0.11 8.34
C LYS A 34 -10.28 0.87 7.45
N SER A 35 -9.95 0.29 6.31
CA SER A 35 -9.09 0.85 5.27
C SER A 35 -9.72 2.04 4.53
N THR A 36 -8.93 2.65 3.65
CA THR A 36 -9.46 3.52 2.59
C THR A 36 -10.39 2.74 1.67
N PHE A 37 -11.22 3.46 0.91
CA PHE A 37 -11.86 2.89 -0.27
C PHE A 37 -11.26 3.52 -1.53
N PRO A 38 -10.78 2.73 -2.51
CA PRO A 38 -10.60 1.28 -2.46
C PRO A 38 -9.55 0.86 -1.39
N PRO A 39 -9.60 -0.38 -0.88
CA PRO A 39 -8.64 -0.89 0.11
C PRO A 39 -7.34 -1.30 -0.59
N SER A 40 -6.61 -0.31 -1.12
CA SER A 40 -5.34 -0.49 -1.85
C SER A 40 -4.16 -0.04 -1.00
N THR A 41 -3.07 -0.81 -1.04
CA THR A 41 -1.82 -0.60 -0.29
C THR A 41 -1.32 0.86 -0.36
N GLY A 42 -1.19 1.44 -1.55
CA GLY A 42 -0.61 2.79 -1.72
C GLY A 42 -1.39 3.90 -0.97
N PRO A 43 -2.67 4.11 -1.32
CA PRO A 43 -3.55 5.05 -0.62
C PRO A 43 -3.67 4.76 0.88
N ALA A 44 -3.78 3.49 1.26
CA ALA A 44 -3.99 3.08 2.65
C ALA A 44 -2.78 3.44 3.52
N TRP A 45 -1.56 3.05 3.14
CA TRP A 45 -0.36 3.39 3.93
C TRP A 45 -0.11 4.89 4.04
N LEU A 46 -0.30 5.65 2.96
CA LEU A 46 -0.15 7.11 3.02
C LEU A 46 -1.22 7.75 3.91
N SER A 47 -2.45 7.24 3.85
CA SER A 47 -3.54 7.70 4.70
C SER A 47 -3.29 7.39 6.17
N MET A 48 -2.75 6.20 6.47
CA MET A 48 -2.35 5.78 7.81
C MET A 48 -1.23 6.68 8.36
N ALA A 49 -0.25 7.01 7.51
CA ALA A 49 0.90 7.84 7.85
C ALA A 49 0.54 9.30 8.12
N THR A 50 -0.54 9.80 7.54
CA THR A 50 -0.89 11.24 7.58
C THR A 50 -2.18 11.53 8.35
N GLY A 51 -3.01 10.51 8.56
CA GLY A 51 -4.36 10.65 9.10
C GLY A 51 -5.34 11.30 8.13
N LYS A 52 -5.02 11.33 6.82
CA LYS A 52 -5.80 12.06 5.80
C LYS A 52 -6.38 11.09 4.77
N ASN A 53 -7.57 11.41 4.27
CA ASN A 53 -8.21 10.66 3.20
C ASN A 53 -7.56 10.94 1.82
N PRO A 54 -7.74 10.04 0.83
CA PRO A 54 -7.19 10.19 -0.52
C PRO A 54 -7.49 11.54 -1.21
N GLY A 55 -8.63 12.17 -0.94
CA GLY A 55 -9.00 13.48 -1.48
C GLY A 55 -8.11 14.64 -1.00
N LYS A 56 -7.41 14.47 0.13
CA LYS A 56 -6.41 15.42 0.64
C LYS A 56 -4.99 15.02 0.20
N THR A 57 -4.66 13.73 0.27
CA THR A 57 -3.31 13.26 -0.07
C THR A 57 -3.04 13.31 -1.57
N GLY A 58 -4.06 13.11 -2.40
CA GLY A 58 -3.97 13.07 -3.87
C GLY A 58 -3.52 11.72 -4.41
N VAL A 59 -3.68 10.66 -3.61
CA VAL A 59 -3.25 9.30 -3.95
C VAL A 59 -4.47 8.40 -3.80
N PHE A 60 -5.07 8.04 -4.93
CA PHE A 60 -6.30 7.25 -5.02
C PHE A 60 -6.03 5.79 -5.43
N ASP A 61 -5.02 5.59 -6.28
CA ASP A 61 -4.38 4.33 -6.69
C ASP A 61 -3.06 4.74 -7.42
N PHE A 62 -2.41 3.83 -8.17
CA PHE A 62 -1.21 4.07 -8.98
C PHE A 62 -1.47 4.88 -10.29
N LEU A 63 -2.73 5.25 -10.56
CA LEU A 63 -3.12 6.11 -11.69
C LEU A 63 -3.85 7.34 -11.17
N THR A 64 -3.50 8.53 -11.68
CA THR A 64 -4.19 9.78 -11.39
C THR A 64 -4.59 10.49 -12.68
N LYS A 65 -5.81 11.05 -12.73
CA LYS A 65 -6.28 11.85 -13.87
C LYS A 65 -5.98 13.33 -13.61
N LYS A 66 -5.46 14.04 -14.61
CA LYS A 66 -5.26 15.51 -14.60
C LYS A 66 -5.87 16.11 -15.87
N GLY A 67 -7.08 16.67 -15.77
CA GLY A 67 -7.84 17.07 -16.96
C GLY A 67 -8.17 15.84 -17.81
N ASN A 68 -8.10 15.92 -19.14
CA ASN A 68 -8.28 14.75 -20.03
C ASN A 68 -7.00 13.90 -20.20
N GLU A 69 -5.92 14.26 -19.51
CA GLU A 69 -4.69 13.48 -19.50
C GLU A 69 -4.73 12.48 -18.33
N PHE A 70 -4.37 11.23 -18.63
CA PHE A 70 -4.17 10.22 -17.60
C PHE A 70 -2.67 10.10 -17.36
N GLU A 71 -2.26 10.32 -16.11
CA GLU A 71 -0.88 10.18 -15.69
C GLU A 71 -0.78 8.95 -14.79
N ILE A 72 0.06 7.98 -15.17
CA ILE A 72 0.47 6.92 -14.25
C ILE A 72 1.40 7.56 -13.24
N LYS A 73 0.86 7.87 -12.07
CA LYS A 73 1.63 8.40 -10.96
C LYS A 73 2.02 7.25 -10.04
N VAL A 74 3.28 6.85 -10.14
CA VAL A 74 3.86 5.91 -9.19
C VAL A 74 4.08 6.65 -7.87
N LEU A 75 3.38 6.21 -6.82
CA LEU A 75 3.58 6.71 -5.47
C LEU A 75 5.05 6.56 -5.07
N SER A 76 5.61 7.60 -4.47
CA SER A 76 7.01 7.61 -4.01
C SER A 76 7.14 8.34 -2.68
N SER A 77 8.34 8.31 -2.12
CA SER A 77 8.69 9.03 -0.89
C SER A 77 8.37 10.54 -0.94
N PHE A 78 8.34 11.15 -2.13
CA PHE A 78 7.97 12.55 -2.30
C PHE A 78 6.53 12.82 -1.89
N ASP A 79 5.61 11.89 -2.15
CA ASP A 79 4.21 12.03 -1.77
C ASP A 79 4.05 11.91 -0.25
N PHE A 80 4.77 11.00 0.40
CA PHE A 80 4.81 10.93 1.86
C PHE A 80 5.30 12.25 2.45
N ARG A 81 6.50 12.68 2.04
CA ARG A 81 7.13 13.90 2.56
C ARG A 81 6.28 15.15 2.34
N LYS A 82 5.59 15.25 1.20
CA LYS A 82 4.72 16.40 0.88
C LYS A 82 3.46 16.45 1.76
N ASN A 83 2.99 15.32 2.27
CA ASN A 83 1.73 15.23 3.01
C ASN A 83 1.90 15.25 4.54
N ASN A 84 3.12 15.50 5.04
CA ASN A 84 3.45 15.66 6.47
C ASN A 84 3.03 14.44 7.30
N THR A 85 3.74 13.33 7.11
CA THR A 85 3.50 12.09 7.87
C THR A 85 3.82 12.28 9.35
N TYR A 86 3.27 11.42 10.21
CA TYR A 86 3.53 11.54 11.65
C TYR A 86 5.03 11.43 11.98
N TRP A 87 5.80 10.61 11.27
CA TRP A 87 7.24 10.51 11.52
C TRP A 87 7.99 11.78 11.10
N ASP A 88 7.60 12.45 10.02
CA ASP A 88 8.21 13.72 9.60
C ASP A 88 7.95 14.80 10.65
N ILE A 89 6.73 14.85 11.18
CA ILE A 89 6.36 15.77 12.25
C ILE A 89 7.16 15.47 13.53
N LEU A 90 7.24 14.19 13.93
CA LEU A 90 8.00 13.77 15.10
C LEU A 90 9.49 14.15 14.97
N ASN A 91 10.07 14.01 13.77
CA ASN A 91 11.43 14.44 13.47
C ASN A 91 11.63 15.96 13.64
N ILE A 92 10.70 16.78 13.16
CA ILE A 92 10.69 18.25 13.37
C ILE A 92 10.58 18.59 14.87
N GLU A 93 9.99 17.71 15.67
CA GLU A 93 9.89 17.83 17.12
C GLU A 93 11.11 17.28 17.88
N GLY A 94 12.09 16.74 17.16
CA GLY A 94 13.34 16.22 17.73
C GLY A 94 13.28 14.74 18.15
N TYR A 95 12.23 14.00 17.74
CA TYR A 95 12.15 12.56 17.98
C TYR A 95 12.77 11.77 16.84
N LYS A 96 13.55 10.75 17.22
CA LYS A 96 14.24 9.86 16.29
C LYS A 96 13.34 8.71 15.85
N THR A 97 13.22 8.50 14.53
CA THR A 97 12.24 7.57 13.93
C THR A 97 12.89 6.54 13.02
N TYR A 98 12.57 5.25 13.22
CA TYR A 98 13.05 4.15 12.39
C TYR A 98 11.89 3.58 11.55
N LEU A 99 12.02 3.60 10.22
CA LEU A 99 11.00 3.14 9.27
C LEU A 99 11.53 1.95 8.48
N LEU A 100 11.02 0.76 8.74
CA LEU A 100 11.50 -0.48 8.15
C LEU A 100 10.46 -1.04 7.20
N ASN A 101 10.87 -1.30 5.96
CA ASN A 101 10.08 -1.96 4.93
C ASN A 101 8.78 -1.24 4.56
N HIS A 102 8.64 0.03 4.92
CA HIS A 102 7.49 0.82 4.52
C HIS A 102 7.37 0.83 2.99
N PRO A 103 6.22 0.43 2.41
CA PRO A 103 6.09 0.35 0.97
C PRO A 103 6.19 1.75 0.35
N LEU A 104 6.80 1.81 -0.84
CA LEU A 104 6.83 2.98 -1.72
C LEU A 104 7.55 4.20 -1.13
N LEU A 105 8.38 4.00 -0.09
CA LEU A 105 9.19 5.03 0.56
C LEU A 105 10.55 5.28 -0.13
N TYR A 106 10.69 4.89 -1.40
CA TYR A 106 11.89 5.13 -2.21
C TYR A 106 11.68 6.31 -3.20
N PRO A 107 12.70 7.13 -3.50
CA PRO A 107 14.04 7.17 -2.89
C PRO A 107 14.02 7.69 -1.45
N PHE A 108 14.90 7.20 -0.58
CA PHE A 108 14.95 7.69 0.81
C PHE A 108 15.31 9.18 0.88
N TYR A 109 14.87 9.84 1.95
CA TYR A 109 15.20 11.22 2.27
C TYR A 109 15.77 11.34 3.69
N LYS A 110 16.43 12.47 3.97
CA LYS A 110 17.04 12.74 5.28
C LYS A 110 15.97 12.79 6.37
N ILE A 111 16.17 11.97 7.39
CA ILE A 111 15.49 11.99 8.70
C ILE A 111 16.54 11.79 9.80
N ASP A 112 16.27 12.26 11.02
CA ASP A 112 16.92 11.79 12.24
C ASP A 112 16.40 10.39 12.56
N GLY A 113 17.15 9.39 12.09
CA GLY A 113 16.83 7.98 12.26
C GLY A 113 17.26 7.13 11.07
N ILE A 114 16.49 6.07 10.80
CA ILE A 114 16.84 5.04 9.82
C ILE A 114 15.64 4.75 8.93
N MET A 115 15.86 4.61 7.62
CA MET A 115 14.89 4.01 6.70
C MET A 115 15.46 2.75 6.09
N VAL A 116 14.72 1.64 6.11
CA VAL A 116 15.07 0.40 5.43
C VAL A 116 14.01 0.11 4.37
N GLY A 117 14.45 -0.26 3.17
CA GLY A 117 13.62 -0.41 1.98
C GLY A 117 12.66 -1.59 2.03
N GLY A 118 11.46 -1.38 1.49
CA GLY A 118 10.45 -2.41 1.27
C GLY A 118 10.07 -2.49 -0.20
N MET A 119 8.81 -2.84 -0.46
CA MET A 119 8.25 -2.84 -1.80
C MET A 119 8.46 -1.49 -2.50
N GLY A 120 8.98 -1.50 -3.73
CA GLY A 120 9.29 -0.30 -4.50
C GLY A 120 10.74 0.19 -4.39
N THR A 121 11.53 -0.37 -3.47
CA THR A 121 12.99 -0.12 -3.41
C THR A 121 13.74 -1.04 -4.38
N PRO A 122 14.81 -0.56 -5.08
CA PRO A 122 15.68 -1.41 -5.89
C PRO A 122 16.23 -2.62 -5.11
N VAL A 123 16.47 -3.71 -5.84
CA VAL A 123 16.98 -4.97 -5.26
C VAL A 123 18.51 -4.87 -5.08
N ASN A 124 19.03 -5.48 -4.01
CA ASN A 124 20.46 -5.69 -3.70
C ASN A 124 21.34 -4.49 -3.31
N THR A 125 20.98 -3.24 -3.63
CA THR A 125 21.78 -2.06 -3.22
C THR A 125 20.93 -0.84 -2.91
N GLY A 126 21.45 0.07 -2.08
CA GLY A 126 20.80 1.33 -1.77
C GLY A 126 19.47 1.18 -1.03
N PHE A 127 19.33 0.11 -0.25
CA PHE A 127 18.10 -0.24 0.46
C PHE A 127 18.05 0.31 1.90
N VAL A 128 19.02 1.11 2.33
CA VAL A 128 18.97 1.75 3.65
C VAL A 128 19.46 3.20 3.62
N TYR A 129 18.81 4.02 4.43
CA TYR A 129 19.29 5.32 4.86
C TYR A 129 19.58 5.29 6.38
N PRO A 130 20.73 5.83 6.85
CA PRO A 130 21.85 6.32 6.05
C PRO A 130 22.64 5.17 5.39
N ALA A 131 23.17 5.41 4.18
CA ALA A 131 23.84 4.40 3.36
C ALA A 131 25.01 3.68 4.06
N LYS A 132 25.64 4.30 5.05
CA LYS A 132 26.71 3.70 5.87
C LYS A 132 26.28 2.41 6.60
N LEU A 133 24.99 2.20 6.82
CA LEU A 133 24.45 1.01 7.48
C LEU A 133 24.31 -0.20 6.54
N GLU A 134 24.37 0.02 5.22
CA GLU A 134 24.02 -1.00 4.22
C GLU A 134 24.83 -2.28 4.38
N LYS A 135 26.16 -2.15 4.47
CA LYS A 135 27.05 -3.30 4.68
C LYS A 135 26.70 -4.05 5.96
N LYS A 136 26.48 -3.33 7.07
CA LYS A 136 26.19 -3.94 8.36
C LYS A 136 24.86 -4.70 8.34
N LEU A 137 23.81 -4.13 7.74
CA LEU A 137 22.50 -4.77 7.65
C LEU A 137 22.52 -5.97 6.69
N ASN A 138 23.27 -5.90 5.60
CA ASN A 138 23.52 -7.04 4.73
C ASN A 138 24.25 -8.18 5.47
N ASP A 139 25.30 -7.87 6.23
CA ASP A 139 26.06 -8.86 6.99
C ASP A 139 25.16 -9.57 8.04
N ILE A 140 24.28 -8.82 8.72
CA ILE A 140 23.35 -9.35 9.74
C ILE A 140 22.24 -10.22 9.14
N SER A 141 21.75 -9.86 7.95
CA SER A 141 20.65 -10.56 7.28
C SER A 141 21.13 -11.62 6.28
N ASN A 142 22.45 -11.79 6.13
CA ASN A 142 23.06 -12.62 5.10
C ASN A 142 22.53 -12.27 3.68
N GLY A 143 22.56 -10.97 3.35
CA GLY A 143 22.01 -10.38 2.13
C GLY A 143 20.54 -9.99 2.28
N TYR A 144 20.27 -8.70 2.44
CA TYR A 144 18.92 -8.20 2.71
C TYR A 144 18.01 -8.31 1.48
N VAL A 145 16.72 -8.56 1.71
CA VAL A 145 15.70 -8.69 0.65
C VAL A 145 14.60 -7.66 0.90
N THR A 146 14.36 -6.79 -0.08
CA THR A 146 13.37 -5.70 0.02
C THR A 146 11.94 -6.15 -0.29
N SER A 147 11.77 -7.20 -1.10
CA SER A 147 10.47 -7.76 -1.48
C SER A 147 10.62 -9.18 -2.04
N VAL A 148 9.52 -9.94 -2.02
CA VAL A 148 9.37 -11.20 -2.77
C VAL A 148 8.43 -10.93 -3.94
N ASP A 149 8.86 -11.23 -5.17
CA ASP A 149 8.00 -11.13 -6.35
C ASP A 149 7.29 -12.45 -6.60
N TRP A 150 6.11 -12.60 -6.02
CA TRP A 150 5.23 -13.77 -6.16
C TRP A 150 4.83 -14.15 -7.59
N ASN A 151 5.01 -13.27 -8.58
CA ASN A 151 4.63 -13.50 -9.97
C ASN A 151 5.72 -14.27 -10.73
N LEU A 152 6.88 -14.49 -10.11
CA LEU A 152 7.98 -15.21 -10.73
C LEU A 152 7.55 -16.66 -11.03
N PRO A 153 7.82 -17.19 -12.24
CA PRO A 153 7.41 -18.54 -12.63
C PRO A 153 7.87 -19.66 -11.68
N LYS A 154 8.96 -19.45 -10.93
CA LYS A 154 9.44 -20.40 -9.91
C LYS A 154 8.44 -20.64 -8.78
N TYR A 155 7.49 -19.74 -8.57
CA TYR A 155 6.46 -19.82 -7.53
C TYR A 155 5.16 -20.48 -8.02
N HIS A 156 5.15 -21.05 -9.23
CA HIS A 156 4.19 -22.11 -9.53
C HIS A 156 4.32 -23.29 -8.55
N ASP A 157 5.53 -23.50 -8.03
CA ASP A 157 5.80 -24.33 -6.87
C ASP A 157 5.52 -23.51 -5.59
N LYS A 158 4.38 -23.83 -4.95
CA LYS A 158 3.93 -23.16 -3.72
C LYS A 158 4.85 -23.43 -2.52
N GLU A 159 5.49 -24.60 -2.46
CA GLU A 159 6.42 -24.91 -1.36
C GLU A 159 7.67 -24.04 -1.43
N LYS A 160 8.22 -23.87 -2.64
CA LYS A 160 9.33 -22.95 -2.88
C LYS A 160 8.97 -21.51 -2.54
N PHE A 161 7.74 -21.10 -2.86
CA PHE A 161 7.23 -19.77 -2.49
C PHE A 161 7.20 -19.58 -0.97
N VAL A 162 6.58 -20.50 -0.23
CA VAL A 162 6.52 -20.41 1.24
C VAL A 162 7.92 -20.48 1.86
N LYS A 163 8.81 -21.33 1.36
CA LYS A 163 10.21 -21.37 1.82
C LYS A 163 10.91 -20.02 1.66
N ASP A 164 10.75 -19.36 0.52
CA ASP A 164 11.32 -18.02 0.29
C ASP A 164 10.66 -16.97 1.20
N LEU A 165 9.36 -17.08 1.51
CA LEU A 165 8.70 -16.22 2.51
C LEU A 165 9.26 -16.41 3.92
N HIS A 166 9.52 -17.66 4.36
CA HIS A 166 10.17 -17.92 5.65
C HIS A 166 11.55 -17.27 5.75
N ILE A 167 12.35 -17.37 4.68
CA ILE A 167 13.66 -16.72 4.58
C ILE A 167 13.51 -15.19 4.61
N PHE A 168 12.55 -14.65 3.87
CA PHE A 168 12.25 -13.22 3.83
C PHE A 168 11.90 -12.68 5.23
N ILE A 169 11.01 -13.35 5.96
CA ILE A 169 10.66 -13.00 7.34
C ILE A 169 11.89 -13.05 8.25
N GLU A 170 12.71 -14.10 8.16
CA GLU A 170 13.92 -14.23 9.00
C GLU A 170 14.88 -13.05 8.80
N LYS A 171 15.12 -12.68 7.54
CA LYS A 171 16.02 -11.57 7.17
C LYS A 171 15.53 -10.22 7.66
N GLN A 172 14.22 -9.94 7.55
CA GLN A 172 13.65 -8.70 8.05
C GLN A 172 13.76 -8.62 9.58
N PHE A 173 13.38 -9.68 10.29
CA PHE A 173 13.38 -9.69 11.75
C PHE A 173 14.78 -9.71 12.38
N SER A 174 15.81 -10.23 11.68
CA SER A 174 17.19 -10.10 12.16
C SER A 174 17.68 -8.65 12.16
N VAL A 175 17.29 -7.87 11.15
CA VAL A 175 17.56 -6.42 11.09
C VAL A 175 16.78 -5.68 12.17
N ILE A 176 15.49 -5.99 12.37
CA ILE A 176 14.67 -5.36 13.43
C ILE A 176 15.33 -5.54 14.79
N LYS A 177 15.69 -6.78 15.16
CA LYS A 177 16.34 -7.07 16.45
C LYS A 177 17.67 -6.36 16.62
N TYR A 178 18.42 -6.13 15.55
CA TYR A 178 19.65 -5.36 15.62
C TYR A 178 19.35 -3.88 15.91
N LEU A 179 18.40 -3.28 15.20
CA LEU A 179 18.06 -1.87 15.33
C LEU A 179 17.36 -1.54 16.65
N LEU A 180 16.63 -2.48 17.24
CA LEU A 180 15.99 -2.31 18.55
C LEU A 180 16.97 -2.09 19.71
N LYS A 181 18.26 -2.39 19.52
CA LYS A 181 19.32 -2.19 20.52
C LYS A 181 19.86 -0.76 20.56
N ASP A 182 19.52 0.04 19.56
CA ASP A 182 19.93 1.43 19.46
C ASP A 182 18.92 2.35 20.16
N ASP A 183 19.24 3.63 20.25
CA ASP A 183 18.33 4.65 20.77
C ASP A 183 17.32 5.04 19.68
N TRP A 184 16.02 4.81 19.91
CA TRP A 184 14.91 5.15 19.03
C TRP A 184 13.70 5.62 19.85
N ASN A 185 12.87 6.50 19.29
CA ASN A 185 11.61 6.90 19.92
C ASN A 185 10.39 6.23 19.27
N LEU A 186 10.46 6.01 17.96
CA LEU A 186 9.43 5.33 17.18
C LEU A 186 10.10 4.36 16.21
N LEU A 187 9.67 3.09 16.21
CA LEU A 187 10.03 2.12 15.18
C LEU A 187 8.75 1.61 14.50
N MET A 188 8.68 1.77 13.18
CA MET A 188 7.62 1.21 12.34
C MET A 188 8.21 0.11 11.46
N HIS A 189 7.53 -1.03 11.40
CA HIS A 189 7.89 -2.13 10.51
C HIS A 189 6.66 -2.63 9.74
N VAL A 190 6.81 -2.80 8.43
CA VAL A 190 5.81 -3.44 7.57
C VAL A 190 6.32 -4.78 7.07
N SER A 191 5.67 -5.86 7.51
CA SER A 191 5.87 -7.18 6.90
C SER A 191 4.82 -7.42 5.83
N SER A 192 5.26 -7.56 4.57
CA SER A 192 4.41 -7.88 3.42
C SER A 192 4.19 -9.37 3.19
N ALA A 193 4.78 -10.23 4.04
CA ALA A 193 4.69 -11.68 3.88
C ALA A 193 3.24 -12.21 3.96
N SER A 194 2.41 -11.60 4.82
CA SER A 194 0.98 -11.97 4.94
C SER A 194 0.17 -11.61 3.70
N ASP A 195 0.36 -10.42 3.13
CA ASP A 195 -0.28 -10.04 1.86
C ASP A 195 0.17 -10.99 0.73
N PHE A 196 1.48 -11.22 0.62
CA PHE A 196 2.09 -12.14 -0.34
C PHE A 196 1.48 -13.53 -0.31
N LEU A 197 1.42 -14.12 0.88
CA LEU A 197 0.83 -15.44 1.05
C LEU A 197 -0.64 -15.48 0.66
N GLN A 198 -1.43 -14.52 1.14
CA GLN A 198 -2.88 -14.55 1.03
C GLN A 198 -3.35 -14.32 -0.41
N HIS A 199 -2.66 -13.53 -1.23
CA HIS A 199 -3.04 -13.42 -2.65
C HIS A 199 -2.89 -14.76 -3.38
N MET A 200 -1.83 -15.52 -3.09
CA MET A 200 -1.56 -16.78 -3.79
C MET A 200 -2.39 -17.95 -3.26
N MET A 201 -2.54 -18.05 -1.95
CA MET A 201 -2.91 -19.29 -1.27
C MET A 201 -4.18 -19.15 -0.40
N TRP A 202 -5.07 -18.19 -0.71
CA TRP A 202 -6.34 -18.03 0.01
C TRP A 202 -7.27 -19.24 -0.13
N GLU A 203 -7.31 -19.88 -1.31
CA GLU A 203 -8.06 -21.12 -1.49
C GLU A 203 -7.49 -22.27 -0.65
N ASP A 204 -6.17 -22.36 -0.51
CA ASP A 204 -5.52 -23.36 0.37
C ASP A 204 -5.80 -23.10 1.85
N TRP A 205 -6.06 -21.85 2.22
CA TRP A 205 -6.52 -21.50 3.57
C TRP A 205 -7.96 -21.94 3.82
N ILE A 206 -8.87 -21.70 2.88
CA ILE A 206 -10.28 -22.07 3.03
C ILE A 206 -10.47 -23.60 2.99
N ASP A 207 -9.73 -24.30 2.13
CA ASP A 207 -9.82 -25.75 2.01
C ASP A 207 -8.87 -26.44 3.00
N GLU A 208 -9.41 -26.85 4.15
CA GLU A 208 -8.66 -27.61 5.17
C GLU A 208 -8.10 -28.95 4.65
N LYS A 209 -8.61 -29.46 3.51
CA LYS A 209 -8.10 -30.68 2.86
C LYS A 209 -6.99 -30.41 1.87
N SER A 210 -6.70 -29.15 1.54
CA SER A 210 -5.58 -28.81 0.68
C SER A 210 -4.28 -29.34 1.27
N GLU A 211 -3.46 -29.99 0.45
CA GLU A 211 -2.11 -30.41 0.84
C GLU A 211 -1.24 -29.23 1.30
N TYR A 212 -1.60 -28.01 0.89
CA TYR A 212 -0.91 -26.77 1.24
C TYR A 212 -1.52 -26.03 2.45
N HIS A 213 -2.58 -26.56 3.07
CA HIS A 213 -3.22 -25.89 4.21
C HIS A 213 -2.23 -25.68 5.37
N GLN A 214 -1.46 -26.71 5.73
CA GLN A 214 -0.48 -26.62 6.82
C GLN A 214 0.71 -25.71 6.47
N ILE A 215 1.15 -25.69 5.21
CA ILE A 215 2.27 -24.83 4.81
C ILE A 215 1.84 -23.35 4.78
N PHE A 216 0.57 -23.05 4.46
CA PHE A 216 0.00 -21.70 4.64
C PHE A 216 0.08 -21.26 6.11
N ILE A 217 -0.40 -22.10 7.03
CA ILE A 217 -0.39 -21.82 8.48
C ILE A 217 1.04 -21.54 8.98
N SER A 218 2.03 -22.28 8.47
CA SER A 218 3.43 -22.16 8.91
C SER A 218 4.01 -20.74 8.78
N VAL A 219 3.55 -19.94 7.82
CA VAL A 219 4.00 -18.55 7.64
C VAL A 219 3.47 -17.66 8.75
N PHE A 220 2.21 -17.84 9.17
CA PHE A 220 1.63 -17.12 10.31
C PHE A 220 2.25 -17.57 11.63
N GLU A 221 2.53 -18.87 11.81
CA GLU A 221 3.30 -19.38 12.96
C GLU A 221 4.69 -18.73 13.03
N LYS A 222 5.37 -18.59 11.88
CA LYS A 222 6.67 -17.93 11.78
C LYS A 222 6.58 -16.45 12.17
N LEU A 223 5.60 -15.72 11.64
CA LEU A 223 5.37 -14.32 11.97
C LEU A 223 5.07 -14.14 13.46
N ASP A 224 4.19 -14.96 14.03
CA ASP A 224 3.85 -14.95 15.45
C ASP A 224 5.08 -15.18 16.33
N LYS A 225 5.88 -16.20 16.02
CA LYS A 225 7.14 -16.49 16.72
C LYS A 225 8.08 -15.28 16.67
N LYS A 226 8.24 -14.67 15.48
CA LYS A 226 9.14 -13.52 15.30
C LYS A 226 8.66 -12.26 16.02
N ILE A 227 7.35 -12.06 16.12
CA ILE A 227 6.75 -11.01 16.93
C ILE A 227 7.05 -11.24 18.41
N GLY A 228 6.85 -12.48 18.91
CA GLY A 228 7.21 -12.85 20.29
C GLY A 228 8.69 -12.58 20.61
N GLU A 229 9.59 -12.98 19.71
CA GLU A 229 11.04 -12.71 19.85
C GLU A 229 11.38 -11.20 19.87
N VAL A 230 10.61 -10.36 19.19
CA VAL A 230 10.80 -8.89 19.21
C VAL A 230 10.25 -8.27 20.48
N PHE A 231 9.15 -8.81 21.02
CA PHE A 231 8.50 -8.28 22.23
C PHE A 231 9.40 -8.35 23.47
N GLU A 232 10.36 -9.28 23.50
CA GLU A 232 11.38 -9.35 24.56
C GLU A 232 12.18 -8.04 24.73
N TYR A 233 12.31 -7.25 23.66
CA TYR A 233 13.01 -5.95 23.64
C TYR A 233 12.08 -4.76 23.96
N LEU A 234 10.77 -4.96 24.09
CA LEU A 234 9.76 -3.90 24.06
C LEU A 234 8.95 -3.79 25.38
N LYS A 235 9.53 -4.17 26.51
CA LYS A 235 8.80 -4.31 27.80
C LYS A 235 8.12 -3.01 28.27
N ASP A 236 8.78 -1.86 28.07
CA ASP A 236 8.28 -0.54 28.47
C ASP A 236 7.77 0.26 27.26
N THR A 237 7.25 -0.41 26.24
CA THR A 237 6.83 0.20 24.98
C THR A 237 5.37 -0.10 24.67
N ASN A 238 4.64 0.92 24.21
CA ASN A 238 3.32 0.71 23.62
C ASN A 238 3.46 0.26 22.16
N ILE A 239 2.82 -0.85 21.83
CA ILE A 239 2.93 -1.56 20.56
C ILE A 239 1.59 -1.45 19.84
N PHE A 240 1.64 -1.09 18.55
CA PHE A 240 0.50 -1.12 17.65
C PHE A 240 0.77 -2.14 16.54
N ILE A 241 -0.16 -3.08 16.34
CA ILE A 241 -0.15 -3.99 15.19
C ILE A 241 -1.40 -3.71 14.38
N VAL A 242 -1.20 -3.18 13.19
CA VAL A 242 -2.28 -2.78 12.30
C VAL A 242 -2.08 -3.34 10.90
N SER A 243 -3.14 -3.43 10.11
CA SER A 243 -3.05 -3.65 8.67
C SER A 243 -3.62 -2.49 7.87
N ASP A 244 -3.10 -2.29 6.68
CA ASP A 244 -3.58 -1.30 5.72
C ASP A 244 -4.92 -1.71 5.11
N HIS A 245 -5.15 -3.01 4.95
CA HIS A 245 -6.42 -3.60 4.54
C HIS A 245 -6.58 -5.04 5.07
N GLY A 246 -7.77 -5.60 4.89
CA GLY A 246 -8.04 -7.02 5.11
C GLY A 246 -7.88 -7.85 3.85
N PHE A 247 -8.42 -9.06 3.91
CA PHE A 247 -8.28 -10.05 2.84
C PHE A 247 -9.46 -11.02 2.76
N GLY A 248 -9.71 -11.54 1.55
CA GLY A 248 -10.81 -12.45 1.24
C GLY A 248 -10.64 -13.17 -0.09
N LEU A 249 -11.55 -14.10 -0.37
CA LEU A 249 -11.56 -14.91 -1.60
C LEU A 249 -11.68 -14.03 -2.85
N LEU A 250 -10.95 -14.37 -3.89
CA LEU A 250 -11.11 -13.82 -5.23
C LEU A 250 -11.46 -14.98 -6.15
N LYS A 251 -12.64 -14.96 -6.75
CA LYS A 251 -13.16 -16.10 -7.53
C LYS A 251 -13.64 -15.70 -8.93
N GLU A 252 -14.14 -14.48 -9.02
CA GLU A 252 -14.87 -14.02 -10.18
C GLU A 252 -14.06 -12.96 -10.94
N ASN A 253 -14.36 -12.76 -12.22
CA ASN A 253 -13.75 -11.72 -13.03
C ASN A 253 -14.80 -10.99 -13.86
N PHE A 254 -14.80 -9.67 -13.77
CA PHE A 254 -15.62 -8.75 -14.53
C PHE A 254 -14.74 -7.95 -15.48
N ASN A 255 -14.97 -8.12 -16.78
CA ASN A 255 -14.28 -7.37 -17.83
C ASN A 255 -14.95 -6.02 -18.06
N LEU A 256 -14.45 -5.00 -17.35
CA LEU A 256 -15.00 -3.66 -17.41
C LEU A 256 -14.83 -3.03 -18.79
N SER A 257 -13.67 -3.17 -19.41
CA SER A 257 -13.41 -2.59 -20.74
C SER A 257 -14.30 -3.20 -21.82
N LYS A 258 -14.51 -4.51 -21.81
CA LYS A 258 -15.46 -5.18 -22.70
C LYS A 258 -16.89 -4.71 -22.47
N TRP A 259 -17.33 -4.63 -21.21
CA TRP A 259 -18.68 -4.16 -20.88
C TRP A 259 -18.93 -2.72 -21.36
N LEU A 260 -17.96 -1.81 -21.12
CA LEU A 260 -18.05 -0.43 -21.58
C LEU A 260 -18.08 -0.33 -23.11
N LEU A 261 -17.34 -1.19 -23.81
CA LEU A 261 -17.35 -1.27 -25.27
C LEU A 261 -18.73 -1.72 -25.79
N ASP A 262 -19.31 -2.77 -25.20
CA ASP A 262 -20.62 -3.32 -25.61
C ASP A 262 -21.76 -2.33 -25.39
N LYS A 263 -21.69 -1.52 -24.33
CA LYS A 263 -22.63 -0.41 -24.08
C LYS A 263 -22.41 0.80 -24.98
N GLY A 264 -21.32 0.81 -25.76
CA GLY A 264 -20.94 1.94 -26.60
C GLY A 264 -20.41 3.15 -25.84
N PHE A 265 -20.08 3.00 -24.56
CA PHE A 265 -19.49 4.05 -23.72
C PHE A 265 -17.98 4.21 -23.97
N LEU A 266 -17.30 3.10 -24.28
CA LEU A 266 -15.90 3.05 -24.73
C LEU A 266 -15.86 2.89 -26.25
N LYS A 267 -14.94 3.59 -26.91
CA LYS A 267 -14.70 3.52 -28.35
C LYS A 267 -13.29 3.03 -28.65
N ILE A 268 -13.11 2.45 -29.82
CA ILE A 268 -11.83 1.93 -30.30
C ILE A 268 -11.44 2.62 -31.59
N ASN A 269 -10.14 2.77 -31.83
CA ASN A 269 -9.63 3.29 -33.09
C ASN A 269 -9.81 2.23 -34.19
N PRO A 270 -10.54 2.53 -35.30
CA PRO A 270 -10.84 1.55 -36.35
C PRO A 270 -9.58 1.02 -37.07
N LYS A 271 -8.44 1.73 -36.95
CA LYS A 271 -7.16 1.36 -37.56
C LYS A 271 -6.34 0.31 -36.77
N HIS A 272 -6.77 -0.07 -35.57
CA HIS A 272 -6.13 -1.13 -34.77
C HIS A 272 -6.84 -2.50 -34.92
N LYS A 273 -7.28 -2.85 -36.13
CA LYS A 273 -7.70 -4.23 -36.42
C LYS A 273 -6.43 -5.09 -36.56
N SER A 274 -6.16 -5.92 -35.55
CA SER A 274 -5.12 -6.97 -35.53
C SER A 274 -3.68 -6.47 -35.61
N ILE A 275 -3.08 -6.15 -34.46
CA ILE A 275 -1.62 -6.18 -34.32
C ILE A 275 -1.25 -7.50 -33.64
N ASN A 276 -1.13 -8.55 -34.46
CA ASN A 276 -0.41 -9.77 -34.09
C ASN A 276 1.04 -9.74 -34.66
N SER A 277 1.57 -8.57 -35.05
CA SER A 277 2.81 -8.51 -35.86
C SER A 277 3.75 -7.31 -35.64
N LEU A 278 3.53 -6.44 -34.65
CA LEU A 278 4.52 -5.38 -34.30
C LEU A 278 5.37 -5.70 -33.07
N ASP A 279 4.92 -6.60 -32.18
CA ASP A 279 5.75 -7.10 -31.08
C ASP A 279 6.94 -7.93 -31.58
N SER A 280 6.82 -8.57 -32.74
CA SER A 280 7.91 -9.32 -33.37
C SER A 280 8.93 -8.41 -34.06
N LEU A 281 8.51 -7.25 -34.61
CA LEU A 281 9.40 -6.34 -35.31
C LEU A 281 10.27 -5.50 -34.35
N ILE A 282 9.70 -5.11 -33.20
CA ILE A 282 10.42 -4.36 -32.16
C ILE A 282 11.45 -5.26 -31.45
N ASN A 283 11.12 -6.53 -31.20
CA ASN A 283 12.07 -7.52 -30.68
C ASN A 283 13.22 -7.85 -31.67
N LEU A 284 12.95 -7.80 -32.98
CA LEU A 284 13.96 -8.03 -34.03
C LEU A 284 14.98 -6.89 -34.16
N ILE A 285 14.56 -5.65 -33.86
CA ILE A 285 15.45 -4.49 -33.82
C ILE A 285 16.27 -4.49 -32.52
N TYR A 286 15.69 -4.94 -31.40
CA TYR A 286 16.36 -5.02 -30.10
C TYR A 286 17.51 -6.03 -30.08
N ASN A 287 17.37 -7.17 -30.74
CA ASN A 287 18.43 -8.21 -30.78
C ASN A 287 19.56 -7.89 -31.78
N LYS A 288 19.42 -6.88 -32.65
CA LYS A 288 20.44 -6.52 -33.64
C LYS A 288 21.39 -5.40 -33.21
N ILE A 289 21.09 -4.68 -32.14
CA ILE A 289 21.92 -3.58 -31.61
C ILE A 289 22.88 -4.09 -30.51
N GLU A 290 22.90 -5.40 -30.25
CA GLU A 290 23.64 -6.01 -29.14
C GLU A 290 25.17 -6.10 -29.33
N ASN A 291 25.72 -5.67 -30.45
CA ASN A 291 27.17 -5.74 -30.67
C ASN A 291 27.72 -4.54 -31.43
N THR A 292 28.17 -3.51 -30.71
CA THR A 292 29.38 -2.74 -31.03
C THR A 292 29.66 -1.68 -29.95
N ALA A 293 30.89 -1.69 -29.44
CA ALA A 293 31.72 -0.63 -28.84
C ALA A 293 31.16 0.48 -27.90
N PHE A 294 29.86 0.76 -27.84
CA PHE A 294 29.28 1.89 -27.10
C PHE A 294 29.14 1.65 -25.59
N LYS A 295 29.22 0.40 -25.14
CA LYS A 295 29.07 0.04 -23.71
C LYS A 295 30.27 0.45 -22.85
N LYS A 296 31.48 0.57 -23.42
CA LYS A 296 32.68 0.93 -22.65
C LYS A 296 32.77 2.42 -22.30
N LEU A 297 32.01 3.28 -22.96
CA LEU A 297 32.05 4.74 -22.72
C LEU A 297 30.99 5.25 -21.73
N LEU A 298 30.05 4.39 -21.29
CA LEU A 298 28.94 4.75 -20.38
C LEU A 298 29.05 4.09 -18.99
N ILE A 299 30.17 3.42 -18.69
CA ILE A 299 30.35 2.68 -17.42
C ILE A 299 30.99 3.53 -16.30
N ASN A 300 31.48 4.73 -16.60
CA ASN A 300 31.90 5.67 -15.57
C ASN A 300 30.88 6.82 -15.46
N GLU A 301 30.25 6.88 -14.28
CA GLU A 301 29.28 7.87 -13.79
C GLU A 301 27.79 7.64 -14.10
N LYS A 302 27.04 7.30 -13.03
CA LYS A 302 25.66 7.73 -12.75
C LYS A 302 24.63 7.66 -13.90
N PHE A 303 24.30 6.51 -14.47
CA PHE A 303 22.99 6.38 -15.15
C PHE A 303 22.46 4.94 -15.14
N ASN A 304 21.38 4.74 -14.39
CA ASN A 304 20.75 3.43 -14.21
C ASN A 304 19.78 3.17 -15.38
N LEU A 305 20.26 2.54 -16.46
CA LEU A 305 19.49 2.28 -17.68
C LEU A 305 18.28 1.33 -17.50
N SER A 306 18.17 0.62 -16.38
CA SER A 306 17.01 -0.22 -16.05
C SER A 306 15.74 0.60 -15.71
N PHE A 307 15.87 1.91 -15.53
CA PHE A 307 14.73 2.82 -15.38
C PHE A 307 14.25 3.39 -16.72
N LEU A 308 15.13 3.44 -17.74
CA LEU A 308 14.78 3.96 -19.06
C LEU A 308 14.00 2.96 -19.91
N THR A 309 14.15 1.65 -19.68
CA THR A 309 13.31 0.63 -20.34
C THR A 309 11.86 0.64 -19.83
N LYS A 310 11.60 1.20 -18.64
CA LYS A 310 10.23 1.51 -18.18
C LYS A 310 9.62 2.75 -18.87
N LYS A 311 10.42 3.54 -19.59
CA LYS A 311 9.95 4.76 -20.28
C LYS A 311 9.39 4.51 -21.68
N LEU A 312 9.46 3.27 -22.19
CA LEU A 312 8.96 2.90 -23.53
C LEU A 312 7.76 1.93 -23.52
N ASN A 313 7.34 1.44 -22.35
CA ASN A 313 6.09 0.70 -22.14
C ASN A 313 5.15 1.46 -21.19
N ILE A 314 4.98 2.77 -21.41
CA ILE A 314 3.94 3.57 -20.73
C ILE A 314 2.61 3.29 -21.46
N GLY A 315 2.10 2.07 -21.31
CA GLY A 315 0.76 1.72 -21.76
C GLY A 315 -0.26 2.28 -20.78
N TYR A 316 -1.29 2.96 -21.28
CA TYR A 316 -2.49 3.24 -20.51
C TYR A 316 -3.01 1.94 -19.84
N PRO A 317 -3.70 1.99 -18.69
CA PRO A 317 -4.18 0.80 -17.97
C PRO A 317 -5.31 0.04 -18.69
N PHE A 318 -5.57 0.41 -19.94
CA PHE A 318 -6.55 -0.13 -20.85
C PHE A 318 -5.91 -0.33 -22.22
N PRO A 319 -6.49 -1.19 -23.08
CA PRO A 319 -5.83 -1.61 -24.31
C PRO A 319 -5.49 -0.43 -25.25
N PRO A 320 -4.36 -0.50 -25.96
CA PRO A 320 -3.91 0.58 -26.84
C PRO A 320 -4.91 0.92 -27.97
N GLU A 321 -5.83 0.01 -28.27
CA GLU A 321 -6.89 0.21 -29.25
C GLU A 321 -7.96 1.21 -28.80
N VAL A 322 -8.06 1.52 -27.50
CA VAL A 322 -9.05 2.46 -26.95
C VAL A 322 -8.83 3.87 -27.50
N ASN A 323 -9.88 4.46 -28.06
CA ASN A 323 -9.90 5.86 -28.44
C ASN A 323 -10.42 6.70 -27.27
N ILE A 324 -9.50 7.36 -26.55
CA ILE A 324 -9.82 8.17 -25.37
C ILE A 324 -10.76 9.34 -25.71
N PHE A 325 -10.55 9.99 -26.86
CA PHE A 325 -11.25 11.22 -27.24
C PHE A 325 -12.69 10.99 -27.70
N GLU A 326 -12.96 9.84 -28.33
CA GLU A 326 -14.32 9.47 -28.76
C GLU A 326 -15.12 8.71 -27.68
N SER A 327 -14.44 8.26 -26.63
CA SER A 327 -15.09 7.58 -25.50
C SER A 327 -15.79 8.58 -24.59
N LYS A 328 -16.91 8.17 -24.00
CA LYS A 328 -17.62 8.94 -22.97
C LYS A 328 -17.05 8.68 -21.57
N VAL A 329 -16.51 7.49 -21.37
CA VAL A 329 -15.93 7.04 -20.11
C VAL A 329 -14.74 6.15 -20.37
N ILE A 330 -13.74 6.25 -19.50
CA ILE A 330 -12.51 5.47 -19.54
C ILE A 330 -12.39 4.67 -18.24
N PRO A 331 -12.08 3.37 -18.31
CA PRO A 331 -11.83 2.58 -17.12
C PRO A 331 -10.55 3.04 -16.44
N GLY A 332 -10.59 3.14 -15.11
CA GLY A 332 -9.42 3.40 -14.29
C GLY A 332 -8.52 2.17 -14.17
N TYR A 333 -7.31 2.39 -13.65
CA TYR A 333 -6.45 1.33 -13.13
C TYR A 333 -6.95 0.93 -11.75
N SER A 334 -6.95 -0.38 -11.47
CA SER A 334 -7.30 -0.92 -10.16
C SER A 334 -6.22 -1.87 -9.70
N SER A 335 -5.54 -1.55 -8.60
CA SER A 335 -4.56 -2.47 -7.99
C SER A 335 -5.21 -3.56 -7.12
N ALA A 336 -6.50 -3.42 -6.83
CA ALA A 336 -7.33 -4.33 -6.02
C ALA A 336 -8.61 -4.70 -6.77
N ALA A 337 -9.43 -5.60 -6.21
CA ALA A 337 -10.68 -6.06 -6.81
C ALA A 337 -11.82 -5.03 -6.72
N TYR A 338 -11.72 -3.93 -7.47
CA TYR A 338 -12.73 -2.88 -7.56
C TYR A 338 -12.72 -2.21 -8.95
N GLY A 339 -13.82 -1.61 -9.36
CA GLY A 339 -13.92 -0.85 -10.59
C GLY A 339 -13.80 0.66 -10.37
N ALA A 340 -13.13 1.32 -11.30
CA ALA A 340 -13.00 2.77 -11.36
C ALA A 340 -13.39 3.27 -12.75
N LEU A 341 -14.10 4.39 -12.82
CA LEU A 341 -14.55 5.00 -14.07
C LEU A 341 -14.26 6.49 -14.07
N HIS A 342 -13.61 6.98 -15.13
CA HIS A 342 -13.38 8.40 -15.38
C HIS A 342 -14.27 8.86 -16.53
N ILE A 343 -15.18 9.80 -16.26
CA ILE A 343 -16.04 10.38 -17.29
C ILE A 343 -15.26 11.45 -18.02
N MET A 344 -15.40 11.49 -19.35
CA MET A 344 -14.69 12.43 -20.20
C MET A 344 -15.36 13.81 -20.18
N ASP A 345 -14.56 14.88 -20.27
CA ASP A 345 -15.07 16.25 -20.23
C ASP A 345 -15.94 16.58 -21.47
N SER A 346 -15.84 15.78 -22.53
CA SER A 346 -16.71 15.84 -23.72
C SER A 346 -18.17 15.53 -23.42
N VAL A 347 -18.47 14.85 -22.30
CA VAL A 347 -19.82 14.59 -21.84
C VAL A 347 -20.39 15.85 -21.18
N LYS A 348 -21.23 16.60 -21.91
CA LYS A 348 -21.82 17.86 -21.43
C LYS A 348 -22.68 17.69 -20.17
N ASP A 349 -23.51 16.65 -20.12
CA ASP A 349 -24.36 16.34 -18.97
C ASP A 349 -23.81 15.16 -18.16
N GLN A 350 -22.70 15.40 -17.47
CA GLN A 350 -22.05 14.36 -16.65
C GLN A 350 -22.97 13.86 -15.53
N LYS A 351 -23.87 14.71 -15.00
CA LYS A 351 -24.77 14.33 -13.90
C LYS A 351 -25.75 13.24 -14.33
N ASN A 352 -26.41 13.40 -15.48
CA ASN A 352 -27.31 12.38 -15.97
C ASN A 352 -26.56 11.16 -16.51
N PHE A 353 -25.39 11.35 -17.13
CA PHE A 353 -24.56 10.23 -17.57
C PHE A 353 -24.06 9.35 -16.42
N LYS A 354 -23.70 9.95 -15.26
CA LYS A 354 -23.38 9.19 -14.03
C LYS A 354 -24.56 8.30 -13.61
N LYS A 355 -25.79 8.85 -13.63
CA LYS A 355 -27.00 8.08 -13.28
C LYS A 355 -27.22 6.92 -14.26
N GLU A 356 -27.01 7.16 -15.55
CA GLU A 356 -27.11 6.12 -16.59
C GLU A 356 -26.15 4.95 -16.30
N ILE A 357 -24.86 5.24 -16.07
CA ILE A 357 -23.86 4.22 -15.73
C ILE A 357 -24.26 3.45 -14.47
N ILE A 358 -24.68 4.15 -13.41
CA ILE A 358 -25.11 3.51 -12.15
C ILE A 358 -26.30 2.58 -12.38
N LEU A 359 -27.27 2.99 -13.21
CA LEU A 359 -28.41 2.14 -13.56
C LEU A 359 -27.98 0.91 -14.37
N GLU A 360 -27.05 1.07 -15.32
CA GLU A 360 -26.51 -0.06 -16.10
C GLU A 360 -25.71 -1.04 -15.23
N LEU A 361 -24.92 -0.55 -14.27
CA LEU A 361 -24.25 -1.40 -13.27
C LEU A 361 -25.28 -2.17 -12.44
N LYS A 362 -26.35 -1.53 -11.96
CA LYS A 362 -27.44 -2.21 -11.23
C LYS A 362 -28.19 -3.24 -12.06
N LYS A 363 -28.24 -3.11 -13.39
CA LYS A 363 -28.81 -4.16 -14.26
C LYS A 363 -27.95 -5.42 -14.22
N LEU A 364 -26.62 -5.31 -14.10
CA LEU A 364 -25.72 -6.45 -13.99
C LEU A 364 -26.00 -7.27 -12.72
N GLU A 365 -26.37 -6.63 -11.61
CA GLU A 365 -26.78 -7.33 -10.38
C GLU A 365 -27.88 -8.36 -10.67
N LYS A 366 -28.89 -7.97 -11.45
CA LYS A 366 -30.00 -8.85 -11.83
C LYS A 366 -29.58 -9.91 -12.84
N THR A 367 -28.73 -9.55 -13.81
CA THR A 367 -28.32 -10.47 -14.88
C THR A 367 -27.44 -11.59 -14.36
N TYR A 368 -26.54 -11.30 -13.44
CA TYR A 368 -25.53 -12.25 -13.01
C TYR A 368 -25.64 -12.66 -11.53
N GLY A 369 -26.57 -12.07 -10.77
CA GLY A 369 -26.80 -12.42 -9.36
C GLY A 369 -25.77 -11.83 -8.41
N PHE A 370 -25.11 -10.73 -8.77
CA PHE A 370 -24.13 -10.06 -7.93
C PHE A 370 -24.73 -8.96 -7.08
N LYS A 371 -24.04 -8.62 -6.00
CA LYS A 371 -24.19 -7.34 -5.32
C LYS A 371 -23.12 -6.37 -5.80
N ILE A 372 -23.52 -5.20 -6.30
CA ILE A 372 -22.62 -4.15 -6.78
C ILE A 372 -22.86 -2.89 -5.96
N ASP A 373 -21.93 -2.60 -5.04
CA ASP A 373 -21.93 -1.35 -4.30
C ASP A 373 -21.24 -0.27 -5.14
N VAL A 374 -21.99 0.78 -5.52
CA VAL A 374 -21.49 1.88 -6.36
C VAL A 374 -21.44 3.17 -5.57
N TYR A 375 -20.33 3.88 -5.73
CA TYR A 375 -20.02 5.11 -5.03
C TYR A 375 -19.58 6.19 -6.03
N LYS A 376 -19.99 7.43 -5.77
CA LYS A 376 -19.42 8.61 -6.43
C LYS A 376 -18.20 9.09 -5.64
N ARG A 377 -17.25 9.73 -6.31
CA ARG A 377 -16.06 10.30 -5.64
C ARG A 377 -16.40 11.17 -4.43
N GLU A 378 -17.45 11.99 -4.53
CA GLU A 378 -17.87 12.92 -3.48
C GLU A 378 -18.49 12.23 -2.26
N GLU A 379 -18.86 10.95 -2.38
CA GLU A 379 -19.37 10.13 -1.27
C GLU A 379 -18.22 9.48 -0.48
N ILE A 380 -17.01 9.41 -1.04
CA ILE A 380 -15.85 8.71 -0.45
C ILE A 380 -14.73 9.68 -0.06
N TYR A 381 -14.51 10.73 -0.85
CA TYR A 381 -13.34 11.60 -0.73
C TYR A 381 -13.72 13.04 -0.44
N SER A 382 -12.90 13.69 0.38
CA SER A 382 -12.99 15.12 0.69
C SER A 382 -11.62 15.77 0.56
N GLY A 383 -11.57 17.06 0.20
CA GLY A 383 -10.33 17.82 0.07
C GLY A 383 -10.07 18.32 -1.36
N GLU A 384 -9.01 19.10 -1.49
CA GLU A 384 -8.68 19.88 -2.68
C GLU A 384 -8.40 19.02 -3.93
N LYS A 385 -8.08 17.74 -3.75
CA LYS A 385 -7.70 16.83 -4.84
C LYS A 385 -8.81 15.84 -5.20
N THR A 386 -10.00 15.92 -4.59
CA THR A 386 -11.14 15.02 -4.91
C THR A 386 -11.51 15.03 -6.39
N ASN A 387 -11.29 16.14 -7.10
CA ASN A 387 -11.53 16.24 -8.55
C ASN A 387 -10.57 15.39 -9.41
N GLN A 388 -9.49 14.84 -8.85
CA GLN A 388 -8.56 13.94 -9.54
C GLN A 388 -8.94 12.45 -9.41
N ALA A 389 -9.87 12.12 -8.50
CA ALA A 389 -10.37 10.76 -8.30
C ALA A 389 -11.18 10.25 -9.51
N PRO A 390 -11.41 8.93 -9.64
CA PRO A 390 -12.43 8.39 -10.54
C PRO A 390 -13.83 8.93 -10.22
N ASP A 391 -14.64 9.19 -11.24
CA ASP A 391 -16.02 9.69 -11.08
C ASP A 391 -16.94 8.74 -10.34
N ILE A 392 -16.80 7.47 -10.65
CA ILE A 392 -17.56 6.37 -10.09
C ILE A 392 -16.55 5.29 -9.70
N LEU A 393 -16.69 4.80 -8.48
CA LEU A 393 -16.01 3.62 -7.99
C LEU A 393 -17.05 2.58 -7.61
N PHE A 394 -16.74 1.31 -7.78
CA PHE A 394 -17.65 0.24 -7.35
C PHE A 394 -16.90 -1.02 -6.95
N LYS A 395 -17.56 -1.85 -6.15
CA LYS A 395 -17.08 -3.19 -5.82
C LYS A 395 -18.18 -4.21 -6.11
N ILE A 396 -17.79 -5.41 -6.46
CA ILE A 396 -18.70 -6.52 -6.76
C ILE A 396 -18.49 -7.61 -5.70
N ASN A 397 -19.57 -8.09 -5.09
CA ASN A 397 -19.59 -9.16 -4.09
C ASN A 397 -18.59 -8.94 -2.94
N ASP A 398 -18.47 -7.70 -2.47
CA ASP A 398 -17.48 -7.27 -1.49
C ASP A 398 -16.04 -7.65 -1.88
N HIS A 399 -15.59 -7.18 -3.05
CA HIS A 399 -14.24 -7.43 -3.59
C HIS A 399 -13.93 -8.91 -3.92
N GLN A 400 -14.95 -9.77 -4.07
CA GLN A 400 -14.77 -11.17 -4.52
C GLN A 400 -14.59 -11.31 -6.04
N CYS A 401 -14.90 -10.26 -6.80
CA CYS A 401 -14.78 -10.23 -8.23
C CYS A 401 -13.70 -9.23 -8.67
N ASN A 402 -12.70 -9.74 -9.37
CA ASN A 402 -11.68 -8.96 -10.04
C ASN A 402 -12.34 -8.06 -11.09
N VAL A 403 -11.97 -6.79 -11.16
CA VAL A 403 -12.46 -5.88 -12.20
C VAL A 403 -11.29 -5.56 -13.12
N GLN A 404 -11.25 -6.19 -14.29
CA GLN A 404 -10.16 -6.00 -15.25
C GLN A 404 -10.47 -4.89 -16.26
N SER A 405 -9.48 -4.04 -16.49
CA SER A 405 -9.54 -2.94 -17.47
C SER A 405 -8.66 -3.19 -18.71
N SER A 406 -7.83 -4.23 -18.71
CA SER A 406 -6.75 -4.43 -19.69
C SER A 406 -7.10 -5.29 -20.91
N SER A 407 -8.37 -5.68 -21.11
CA SER A 407 -8.78 -6.51 -22.25
C SER A 407 -10.09 -6.06 -22.89
N LEU A 408 -10.13 -5.97 -24.22
CA LEU A 408 -11.37 -5.74 -25.00
C LEU A 408 -11.99 -7.05 -25.52
N LYS A 409 -11.44 -8.20 -25.16
CA LYS A 409 -11.87 -9.54 -25.63
C LYS A 409 -12.35 -10.41 -24.46
N GLY A 410 -13.04 -11.49 -24.80
CA GLY A 410 -13.58 -12.46 -23.85
C GLY A 410 -14.96 -12.10 -23.33
N GLU A 411 -15.38 -12.81 -22.29
CA GLU A 411 -16.68 -12.64 -21.64
C GLU A 411 -16.69 -11.38 -20.75
N ILE A 412 -17.87 -10.77 -20.59
CA ILE A 412 -18.07 -9.67 -19.62
C ILE A 412 -17.86 -10.19 -18.19
N PHE A 413 -18.30 -11.42 -17.92
CA PHE A 413 -18.16 -12.07 -16.63
C PHE A 413 -17.66 -13.49 -16.82
N SER A 414 -16.70 -13.91 -15.98
CA SER A 414 -16.18 -15.28 -15.97
C SER A 414 -15.85 -15.74 -14.54
N ASN A 415 -15.98 -17.04 -14.29
CA ASN A 415 -15.51 -17.69 -13.05
C ASN A 415 -14.02 -18.08 -13.10
N ASN A 416 -13.32 -17.63 -14.14
CA ASN A 416 -11.89 -17.82 -14.30
C ASN A 416 -11.19 -16.47 -14.09
N LEU A 417 -10.15 -16.48 -13.26
CA LEU A 417 -9.30 -15.32 -13.05
C LEU A 417 -8.25 -15.22 -14.17
N PRO A 418 -7.86 -14.00 -14.57
CA PRO A 418 -6.83 -13.80 -15.59
C PRO A 418 -5.40 -14.08 -15.07
N PHE A 419 -5.25 -14.37 -13.77
CA PHE A 419 -3.98 -14.60 -13.11
C PHE A 419 -3.82 -16.08 -12.77
N LYS A 420 -2.64 -16.63 -13.03
CA LYS A 420 -2.29 -17.96 -12.57
C LYS A 420 -1.92 -17.90 -11.08
N ASN A 421 -2.51 -18.77 -10.27
CA ASN A 421 -2.23 -18.92 -8.83
C ASN A 421 -2.54 -17.68 -7.97
N LYS A 422 -3.54 -16.86 -8.32
CA LYS A 422 -4.09 -15.83 -7.43
C LYS A 422 -5.49 -16.24 -7.00
N SER A 423 -5.70 -16.42 -5.71
CA SER A 423 -6.97 -16.90 -5.14
C SER A 423 -7.57 -15.94 -4.10
N GLY A 424 -6.84 -14.90 -3.70
CA GLY A 424 -7.36 -13.91 -2.77
C GLY A 424 -7.10 -12.45 -3.18
N SER A 425 -7.88 -11.56 -2.60
CA SER A 425 -7.80 -10.11 -2.81
C SER A 425 -8.21 -9.33 -1.56
N HIS A 426 -7.96 -8.02 -1.60
CA HIS A 426 -8.10 -7.10 -0.49
C HIS A 426 -9.56 -6.99 0.00
N ARG A 427 -9.72 -6.63 1.27
CA ARG A 427 -11.00 -6.26 1.92
C ARG A 427 -10.86 -4.97 2.70
N SER A 428 -11.96 -4.26 2.91
CA SER A 428 -11.92 -3.00 3.66
C SER A 428 -11.59 -3.16 5.14
N GLU A 429 -11.92 -4.29 5.75
CA GLU A 429 -11.73 -4.51 7.19
C GLU A 429 -10.41 -5.24 7.47
N GLY A 430 -9.40 -4.47 7.91
CA GLY A 430 -8.14 -4.96 8.44
C GLY A 430 -8.18 -5.20 9.95
N ILE A 431 -7.00 -5.33 10.56
CA ILE A 431 -6.83 -5.55 12.00
C ILE A 431 -6.29 -4.30 12.68
N PHE A 432 -6.75 -4.06 13.91
CA PHE A 432 -6.15 -3.16 14.87
C PHE A 432 -5.86 -3.93 16.15
N CYS A 433 -4.63 -3.82 16.64
CA CYS A 433 -4.25 -4.21 17.99
C CYS A 433 -3.38 -3.11 18.61
N ALA A 434 -3.62 -2.82 19.89
CA ALA A 434 -2.74 -2.04 20.73
C ALA A 434 -2.43 -2.83 22.01
N TYR A 435 -1.18 -2.84 22.45
CA TYR A 435 -0.73 -3.60 23.61
C TYR A 435 0.46 -2.89 24.26
N GLY A 436 0.52 -2.81 25.59
CA GLY A 436 1.64 -2.16 26.28
C GLY A 436 1.28 -1.61 27.67
N PRO A 437 2.24 -0.96 28.35
CA PRO A 437 2.09 -0.49 29.71
C PRO A 437 0.91 0.48 29.89
N ASP A 438 0.61 1.31 28.89
CA ASP A 438 -0.42 2.34 28.96
C ASP A 438 -1.75 1.98 28.27
N ILE A 439 -1.85 0.76 27.71
CA ILE A 439 -2.99 0.33 26.90
C ILE A 439 -3.97 -0.51 27.74
N LYS A 440 -5.27 -0.26 27.60
CA LYS A 440 -6.34 -1.05 28.25
C LYS A 440 -6.30 -2.51 27.82
N GLU A 441 -6.79 -3.40 28.68
CA GLU A 441 -6.82 -4.84 28.44
C GLU A 441 -8.23 -5.30 28.04
N GLY A 442 -8.32 -6.30 27.17
CA GLY A 442 -9.54 -7.03 26.83
C GLY A 442 -10.64 -6.20 26.17
N LYS A 443 -10.30 -5.13 25.45
CA LYS A 443 -11.30 -4.22 24.85
C LYS A 443 -11.34 -4.38 23.33
N GLU A 444 -12.54 -4.62 22.82
CA GLU A 444 -12.80 -4.61 21.37
C GLU A 444 -13.23 -3.21 20.90
N ILE A 445 -12.67 -2.71 19.80
CA ILE A 445 -13.03 -1.43 19.18
C ILE A 445 -13.07 -1.52 17.65
N ASN A 446 -13.81 -0.60 17.02
CA ASN A 446 -13.74 -0.40 15.58
C ASN A 446 -13.16 0.98 15.30
N VAL A 447 -12.13 1.02 14.45
CA VAL A 447 -11.34 2.22 14.16
C VAL A 447 -11.06 2.33 12.67
N GLN A 448 -10.60 3.50 12.22
CA GLN A 448 -10.31 3.77 10.82
C GLN A 448 -8.83 4.07 10.62
N ILE A 449 -8.32 3.76 9.43
CA ILE A 449 -6.90 3.94 9.08
C ILE A 449 -6.38 5.35 9.36
N TYR A 450 -7.26 6.36 9.24
CA TYR A 450 -6.96 7.76 9.50
C TYR A 450 -6.67 8.06 10.98
N ASP A 451 -7.13 7.22 11.91
CA ASP A 451 -7.01 7.44 13.36
C ASP A 451 -5.60 7.20 13.90
N LEU A 452 -4.73 6.48 13.16
CA LEU A 452 -3.41 6.11 13.67
C LEU A 452 -2.49 7.32 13.83
N ALA A 453 -2.27 8.11 12.77
CA ALA A 453 -1.40 9.28 12.82
C ALA A 453 -1.74 10.27 13.97
N PRO A 454 -2.99 10.76 14.13
CA PRO A 454 -3.32 11.65 15.24
C PRO A 454 -3.13 10.99 16.61
N THR A 455 -3.39 9.68 16.73
CA THR A 455 -3.15 8.94 17.97
C THR A 455 -1.66 8.85 18.31
N ILE A 456 -0.80 8.57 17.33
CA ILE A 456 0.65 8.54 17.53
C ILE A 456 1.15 9.93 17.94
N LEU A 457 0.76 11.00 17.25
CA LEU A 457 1.17 12.37 17.61
C LEU A 457 0.74 12.75 19.02
N HIS A 458 -0.46 12.34 19.45
CA HIS A 458 -0.96 12.55 20.81
C HIS A 458 -0.08 11.89 21.88
N ILE A 459 0.38 10.65 21.63
CA ILE A 459 1.28 9.91 22.53
C ILE A 459 2.57 10.71 22.76
N PHE A 460 3.13 11.29 21.70
CA PHE A 460 4.36 12.10 21.76
C PHE A 460 4.17 13.53 22.26
N ASP A 461 2.95 13.93 22.68
CA ASP A 461 2.62 15.33 23.00
C ASP A 461 2.92 16.32 21.85
N VAL A 462 2.69 15.88 20.62
CA VAL A 462 2.90 16.70 19.43
C VAL A 462 1.56 17.18 18.90
N PRO A 463 1.41 18.49 18.59
CA PRO A 463 0.17 18.99 18.00
C PRO A 463 -0.24 18.25 16.72
N ILE A 464 -1.53 17.98 16.57
CA ILE A 464 -2.13 17.31 15.43
C ILE A 464 -2.50 18.34 14.37
N GLN A 465 -2.33 18.02 13.09
CA GLN A 465 -2.72 18.94 12.02
C GLN A 465 -4.24 19.08 11.94
N ASN A 466 -4.75 20.30 11.75
CA ASN A 466 -6.20 20.56 11.65
C ASN A 466 -6.88 19.89 10.45
N ASP A 467 -6.12 19.47 9.44
CA ASP A 467 -6.64 18.90 8.20
C ASP A 467 -6.65 17.35 8.19
N VAL A 468 -6.34 16.69 9.32
CA VAL A 468 -6.54 15.23 9.44
C VAL A 468 -8.02 14.87 9.43
N ASP A 469 -8.35 13.68 8.95
CA ASP A 469 -9.70 13.09 8.97
C ASP A 469 -9.92 12.18 10.19
N GLY A 470 -8.85 11.59 10.72
CA GLY A 470 -8.93 10.70 11.87
C GLY A 470 -9.02 11.41 13.20
N ARG A 471 -9.46 10.67 14.22
CA ARG A 471 -9.53 11.13 15.62
C ARG A 471 -8.43 10.48 16.46
N VAL A 472 -8.18 11.07 17.63
CA VAL A 472 -7.35 10.41 18.65
C VAL A 472 -8.15 9.30 19.32
N LEU A 473 -7.57 8.10 19.36
CA LEU A 473 -8.16 6.92 19.99
C LEU A 473 -7.98 6.94 21.52
N THR A 474 -8.47 7.98 22.19
CA THR A 474 -8.29 8.16 23.65
C THR A 474 -8.81 6.99 24.48
N GLU A 475 -9.81 6.28 23.97
CA GLU A 475 -10.47 5.19 24.65
C GLU A 475 -9.63 3.90 24.77
N ILE A 476 -8.45 3.85 24.14
CA ILE A 476 -7.53 2.70 24.22
C ILE A 476 -6.59 2.81 25.42
N PHE A 477 -6.40 4.00 25.98
CA PHE A 477 -5.43 4.23 27.04
C PHE A 477 -6.02 3.94 28.43
N LYS A 478 -5.18 3.42 29.34
CA LYS A 478 -5.53 3.25 30.75
C LYS A 478 -5.82 4.62 31.38
N GLU A 479 -6.79 4.67 32.29
CA GLU A 479 -7.30 5.93 32.86
C GLU A 479 -6.25 6.72 33.64
N ASN A 480 -5.29 6.02 34.23
CA ASN A 480 -4.19 6.62 34.96
C ASN A 480 -2.99 7.01 34.08
N SER A 481 -2.98 6.65 32.79
CA SER A 481 -1.90 7.02 31.87
C SER A 481 -1.94 8.53 31.58
N GLU A 482 -0.76 9.12 31.33
CA GLU A 482 -0.68 10.53 30.94
C GLU A 482 -1.38 10.80 29.60
N PHE A 483 -1.43 9.79 28.72
CA PHE A 483 -2.13 9.90 27.43
C PHE A 483 -3.64 10.05 27.59
N ALA A 484 -4.25 9.36 28.56
CA ALA A 484 -5.68 9.50 28.83
C ALA A 484 -6.04 10.84 29.49
N LYS A 485 -5.14 11.37 30.34
CA LYS A 485 -5.35 12.64 31.05
C LYS A 485 -5.14 13.87 30.15
N ARG A 486 -4.25 13.76 29.17
CA ARG A 486 -3.94 14.84 28.23
C ARG A 486 -5.08 15.03 27.22
N LYS A 487 -5.44 16.28 26.95
CA LYS A 487 -6.35 16.62 25.84
C LYS A 487 -5.58 16.72 24.52
N PRO A 488 -6.11 16.15 23.41
CA PRO A 488 -5.54 16.36 22.07
C PRO A 488 -5.39 17.84 21.74
N ARG A 489 -4.22 18.21 21.18
CA ARG A 489 -3.92 19.58 20.74
C ARG A 489 -3.86 19.62 19.23
N TYR A 490 -4.47 20.63 18.61
CA TYR A 490 -4.52 20.78 17.17
C TYR A 490 -3.86 22.10 16.71
N THR A 491 -3.23 22.09 15.54
CA THR A 491 -2.55 23.24 14.96
C THR A 491 -2.68 23.32 13.45
N LYS A 492 -2.46 24.52 12.89
CA LYS A 492 -2.39 24.73 11.44
C LYS A 492 -1.07 24.18 10.90
N LEU A 493 -1.10 23.68 9.66
CA LEU A 493 0.08 23.21 8.92
C LEU A 493 1.25 24.20 8.89
N THR A 494 0.95 25.51 8.85
CA THR A 494 1.93 26.59 8.86
C THR A 494 2.86 26.56 10.07
N HIS A 495 2.42 25.96 11.19
CA HIS A 495 3.25 25.78 12.39
C HIS A 495 4.50 24.93 12.10
N PHE A 496 4.32 23.79 11.44
CA PHE A 496 5.42 22.88 11.12
C PHE A 496 6.34 23.46 10.05
N HIS A 497 5.79 24.13 9.03
CA HIS A 497 6.60 24.81 8.01
C HIS A 497 7.52 25.87 8.61
N LYS A 498 6.99 26.72 9.51
CA LYS A 498 7.79 27.73 10.20
C LYS A 498 8.91 27.09 11.03
N ARG A 499 8.60 26.01 11.76
CA ARG A 499 9.59 25.29 12.56
C ARG A 499 10.71 24.68 11.71
N THR A 500 10.36 24.08 10.57
CA THR A 500 11.36 23.57 9.60
C THR A 500 12.25 24.69 9.05
N GLU A 501 11.70 25.87 8.77
CA GLU A 501 12.49 27.03 8.34
C GLU A 501 13.44 27.51 9.43
N ASP A 502 12.96 27.62 10.67
CA ASP A 502 13.78 28.00 11.82
C ASP A 502 14.95 27.02 12.04
N GLU A 503 14.72 25.72 11.87
CA GLU A 503 15.77 24.69 11.94
C GLU A 503 16.82 24.82 10.84
N LYS A 504 16.38 25.05 9.59
CA LYS A 504 17.31 25.29 8.46
C LYS A 504 18.17 26.53 8.72
N ILE A 505 17.58 27.60 9.24
CA ILE A 505 18.32 28.82 9.59
C ILE A 505 19.34 28.52 10.69
N LYS A 506 18.97 27.73 11.72
CA LYS A 506 19.90 27.31 12.78
C LYS A 506 21.07 26.45 12.25
N GLU A 507 20.81 25.50 11.36
CA GLU A 507 21.86 24.70 10.70
C GLU A 507 22.83 25.60 9.92
N VAL A 508 22.31 26.51 9.09
CA VAL A 508 23.12 27.46 8.32
C VAL A 508 23.96 28.36 9.23
N ILE A 509 23.39 28.87 10.33
CA ILE A 509 24.13 29.68 11.31
C ILE A 509 25.24 28.86 11.98
N LYS A 510 24.98 27.60 12.33
CA LYS A 510 25.97 26.70 12.93
C LYS A 510 27.13 26.46 11.97
N ASP A 511 26.85 26.19 10.71
CA ASP A 511 27.86 25.99 9.66
C ASP A 511 28.69 27.25 9.41
N LEU A 512 28.06 28.43 9.39
CA LEU A 512 28.77 29.71 9.26
C LEU A 512 29.65 30.02 10.47
N LYS A 513 29.22 29.68 11.69
CA LYS A 513 30.03 29.83 12.91
C LYS A 513 31.24 28.87 12.93
N LEU A 514 31.07 27.65 12.42
CA LEU A 514 32.16 26.69 12.25
C LEU A 514 33.17 27.16 11.19
N LYS A 515 32.69 27.73 10.08
CA LYS A 515 33.54 28.29 9.01
C LYS A 515 34.29 29.56 9.41
N LYS A 516 33.80 30.33 10.38
CA LYS A 516 34.52 31.51 10.94
C LYS A 516 35.60 31.15 11.98
N LYS A 517 35.70 29.88 12.39
CA LYS A 517 36.70 29.39 13.36
C LYS A 517 37.93 28.74 12.70
N PHE A 518 37.93 28.61 11.38
CA PHE A 518 39.09 28.30 10.54
C PHE A 518 39.43 29.54 9.74
#